data_AF-A0A9D9ZFU5-F1
#
_entry.id   AF-A0A9D9ZFU5-F1
#
_cell.length_a   1.000
_cell.length_b   1.000
_cell.length_c   1.000
_cell.angle_alpha   90.00
_cell.angle_beta   90.00
_cell.angle_gamma   90.00
#
_symmetry.space_group_name_H-M   'P 1'
#
loop_
_entity.id
_entity.type
_entity.pdbx_description
1 polymer ?
#
loop_
_entity_poly.entity_id
_entity_poly.type
_entity_poly.pdbx_seq_one_letter_code
_entity_poly.pdbx_strand_id
1 'polypeptide(L)'
;MAILEFKKRKEPKILFGIKLPSIAMNFYNEIKNKKLAYDIVKSTFNINTKRLINLVNVLDGENNHALVVVIYDNFVTQKEHSRLNLEIEIFDFSIFEFDYNHKIDIEDVIKRMKN
;
A
#
# COMPACT_ATOMS: atom_id res chain seq x y z
N MET A 1 -30.56 16.13 22.59
CA MET A 1 -30.11 14.73 22.47
C MET A 1 -29.29 14.62 21.20
N ALA A 2 -28.01 14.22 21.29
CA ALA A 2 -27.15 14.10 20.11
C ALA A 2 -27.38 12.75 19.44
N ILE A 3 -27.77 12.76 18.17
CA ILE A 3 -27.88 11.56 17.35
C ILE A 3 -26.48 11.23 16.85
N LEU A 4 -25.91 10.13 17.34
CA LEU A 4 -24.61 9.61 16.88
C LEU A 4 -24.86 8.61 15.76
N GLU A 5 -24.51 8.98 14.52
CA GLU A 5 -24.49 8.04 13.40
C GLU A 5 -23.26 7.14 13.50
N PHE A 6 -23.46 5.89 13.94
CA PHE A 6 -22.43 4.86 13.85
C PHE A 6 -22.23 4.47 12.39
N LYS A 7 -21.27 5.10 11.70
CA LYS A 7 -20.82 4.63 10.39
C LYS A 7 -20.12 3.27 10.57
N LYS A 8 -20.69 2.19 10.02
CA LYS A 8 -19.96 0.93 9.85
C LYS A 8 -18.61 1.26 9.19
N ARG A 9 -17.50 0.73 9.74
CA ARG A 9 -16.19 0.85 9.10
C ARG A 9 -16.32 0.27 7.69
N LYS A 10 -16.13 1.10 6.66
CA LYS A 10 -15.94 0.59 5.30
C LYS A 10 -14.64 -0.18 5.30
N GLU A 11 -14.70 -1.45 4.94
CA GLU A 11 -13.50 -2.25 4.73
C GLU A 11 -12.62 -1.57 3.68
N PRO A 12 -11.30 -1.48 3.91
CA PRO A 12 -10.37 -0.96 2.92
C PRO A 12 -10.50 -1.71 1.60
N LYS A 13 -10.73 -0.98 0.51
CA LYS A 13 -10.79 -1.55 -0.84
C LYS A 13 -9.40 -1.51 -1.46
N ILE A 14 -8.84 -2.67 -1.74
CA ILE A 14 -7.57 -2.81 -2.48
C ILE A 14 -7.80 -2.43 -3.95
N LEU A 15 -6.87 -1.67 -4.52
CA LEU A 15 -6.82 -1.38 -5.95
C LEU A 15 -5.89 -2.37 -6.66
N PHE A 16 -4.65 -2.45 -6.18
CA PHE A 16 -3.62 -3.35 -6.71
C PHE A 16 -2.41 -3.40 -5.78
N GLY A 17 -1.51 -4.36 -6.02
CA GLY A 17 -0.20 -4.42 -5.41
C GLY A 17 0.90 -3.95 -6.37
N ILE A 18 2.02 -3.50 -5.80
CA ILE A 18 3.24 -3.19 -6.53
C ILE A 18 4.35 -4.03 -5.91
N LYS A 19 4.88 -4.99 -6.64
CA LYS A 19 6.10 -5.70 -6.22
C LYS A 19 7.23 -4.67 -6.15
N LEU A 20 8.12 -4.77 -5.17
CA LEU A 20 9.29 -3.90 -5.06
C LEU A 20 10.57 -4.67 -5.42
N PRO A 21 11.62 -3.97 -5.87
CA PRO A 21 12.94 -4.57 -6.05
C PRO A 21 13.45 -5.20 -4.76
N SER A 22 14.23 -6.28 -4.88
CA SER A 22 14.80 -7.01 -3.73
C SER A 22 15.60 -6.11 -2.78
N ILE A 23 16.30 -5.11 -3.31
CA ILE A 23 17.04 -4.14 -2.48
C ILE A 23 16.11 -3.34 -1.54
N ALA A 24 14.88 -3.02 -1.98
CA ALA A 24 13.92 -2.32 -1.14
C ALA A 24 13.41 -3.20 0.01
N MET A 25 13.25 -4.51 -0.23
CA MET A 25 12.92 -5.47 0.82
C MET A 25 14.00 -5.50 1.90
N ASN A 26 15.27 -5.58 1.50
CA ASN A 26 16.40 -5.61 2.44
C ASN A 26 16.42 -4.34 3.31
N PHE A 27 16.30 -3.16 2.69
CA PHE A 27 16.23 -1.92 3.45
C PHE A 27 15.00 -1.84 4.36
N TYR A 28 13.83 -2.29 3.90
CA TYR A 28 12.61 -2.25 4.70
C TYR A 28 12.72 -3.10 5.98
N ASN A 29 13.40 -4.23 5.90
CA ASN A 29 13.65 -5.10 7.05
C ASN A 29 14.57 -4.44 8.09
N GLU A 30 15.55 -3.65 7.64
CA GLU A 30 16.47 -2.91 8.52
C GLU A 30 15.86 -1.62 9.12
N ILE A 31 14.83 -1.05 8.49
CA ILE A 31 14.19 0.17 8.99
C ILE A 31 13.37 -0.14 10.25
N LYS A 32 13.86 0.35 11.39
CA LYS A 32 13.15 0.32 12.69
C LYS A 32 11.90 1.20 12.68
N ASN A 33 11.97 2.39 12.07
CA ASN A 33 10.86 3.31 12.01
C ASN A 33 9.98 3.03 10.79
N LYS A 34 8.97 2.17 10.95
CA LYS A 34 8.06 1.81 9.86
C LYS A 34 7.38 3.03 9.25
N LYS A 35 6.98 4.03 10.05
CA LYS A 35 6.37 5.27 9.52
C LYS A 35 7.25 5.95 8.45
N LEU A 36 8.56 6.02 8.70
CA LEU A 36 9.50 6.59 7.74
C LEU A 36 9.51 5.81 6.42
N ALA A 37 9.46 4.48 6.49
CA ALA A 37 9.37 3.64 5.29
C ALA A 37 8.11 3.94 4.47
N TYR A 38 6.95 4.05 5.13
CA TYR A 38 5.69 4.43 4.48
C TYR A 38 5.79 5.81 3.80
N ASP A 39 6.36 6.80 4.48
CA ASP A 39 6.50 8.16 3.93
C ASP A 39 7.46 8.19 2.72
N ILE A 40 8.57 7.44 2.77
CA ILE A 40 9.51 7.29 1.65
C ILE A 40 8.84 6.61 0.45
N VAL A 41 8.10 5.53 0.67
CA VAL A 41 7.38 4.83 -0.40
C VAL A 41 6.37 5.77 -1.06
N LYS A 42 5.63 6.55 -0.27
CA LYS A 42 4.66 7.50 -0.82
C LYS A 42 5.31 8.60 -1.63
N SER A 43 6.39 9.21 -1.14
CA SER A 43 7.07 10.27 -1.88
C SER A 43 7.73 9.76 -3.15
N THR A 44 8.35 8.57 -3.11
CA THR A 44 9.05 7.96 -4.24
C THR A 44 8.12 7.67 -5.41
N PHE A 45 6.94 7.13 -5.12
CA PHE A 45 5.97 6.69 -6.14
C PHE A 45 4.87 7.73 -6.43
N ASN A 46 5.03 8.97 -5.95
CA ASN A 46 4.05 10.05 -6.03
C ASN A 46 2.65 9.62 -5.54
N ILE A 47 2.58 8.88 -4.43
CA ILE A 47 1.31 8.46 -3.83
C ILE A 47 0.82 9.56 -2.90
N ASN A 48 -0.49 9.85 -2.93
CA ASN A 48 -1.08 10.83 -2.04
C ASN A 48 -0.78 10.48 -0.56
N THR A 49 -0.32 11.46 0.21
CA THR A 49 0.10 11.26 1.61
C THR A 49 -0.99 10.66 2.49
N LYS A 50 -2.26 10.93 2.19
CA LYS A 50 -3.42 10.38 2.90
C LYS A 50 -3.90 9.04 2.34
N ARG A 51 -3.45 8.61 1.15
CA ARG A 51 -3.86 7.31 0.61
C ARG A 51 -3.35 6.19 1.51
N LEU A 52 -4.24 5.25 1.79
CA LEU A 52 -3.92 4.06 2.55
C LEU A 52 -3.04 3.14 1.69
N ILE A 53 -1.91 2.74 2.25
CA ILE A 53 -1.05 1.71 1.67
C ILE A 53 -0.71 0.70 2.79
N ASN A 54 -0.30 -0.50 2.39
CA ASN A 54 0.29 -1.51 3.28
C ASN A 54 1.56 -2.08 2.63
N LEU A 55 2.55 -2.42 3.44
CA LEU A 55 3.79 -3.09 2.99
C LEU A 55 3.77 -4.52 3.50
N VAL A 56 3.63 -5.48 2.59
CA VAL A 56 3.48 -6.90 2.92
C VAL A 56 4.61 -7.73 2.33
N ASN A 57 5.20 -8.58 3.15
CA ASN A 57 6.13 -9.61 2.68
C ASN A 57 5.30 -10.80 2.18
N VAL A 58 5.56 -11.22 0.95
CA VAL A 58 4.89 -12.36 0.31
C VAL A 58 5.92 -13.38 -0.16
N LEU A 59 5.47 -14.61 -0.35
CA LEU A 59 6.20 -15.63 -1.09
C LEU A 59 5.56 -15.74 -2.47
N ASP A 60 6.39 -15.77 -3.51
CA ASP A 60 5.91 -16.13 -4.85
C ASP A 60 5.73 -17.66 -4.99
N GLY A 61 5.28 -18.11 -6.16
CA GLY A 61 5.07 -19.54 -6.44
C GLY A 61 6.36 -20.38 -6.41
N GLU A 62 7.54 -19.75 -6.36
CA GLU A 62 8.85 -20.39 -6.30
C GLU A 62 9.49 -20.27 -4.90
N ASN A 63 8.73 -19.82 -3.89
CA ASN A 63 9.19 -19.54 -2.53
C ASN A 63 10.24 -18.42 -2.42
N ASN A 64 10.35 -17.53 -3.40
CA ASN A 64 11.15 -16.33 -3.25
C ASN A 64 10.37 -15.29 -2.44
N HIS A 65 11.05 -14.64 -1.52
CA HIS A 65 10.46 -13.52 -0.80
C HIS A 65 10.38 -12.27 -1.68
N ALA A 66 9.24 -11.60 -1.64
CA ALA A 66 9.05 -10.30 -2.25
C ALA A 66 8.37 -9.34 -1.27
N LEU A 67 8.69 -8.05 -1.39
CA LEU A 67 7.98 -6.98 -0.70
C LEU A 67 6.97 -6.36 -1.68
N VAL A 68 5.70 -6.28 -1.28
CA VAL A 68 4.62 -5.70 -2.07
C VAL A 68 4.05 -4.48 -1.37
N VAL A 69 3.95 -3.36 -2.09
CA VAL A 69 3.15 -2.19 -1.68
C VAL A 69 1.72 -2.42 -2.13
N VAL A 70 0.81 -2.65 -1.19
CA VAL A 70 -0.63 -2.75 -1.47
C VAL A 70 -1.24 -1.35 -1.43
N ILE A 71 -1.88 -0.96 -2.52
CA ILE A 71 -2.49 0.36 -2.71
C ILE A 71 -4.00 0.22 -2.54
N TYR A 72 -4.58 1.06 -1.68
CA TYR A 72 -6.02 1.08 -1.43
C TYR A 72 -6.68 2.31 -2.04
N ASP A 73 -7.98 2.23 -2.31
CA ASP A 73 -8.77 3.37 -2.78
C ASP A 73 -9.07 4.36 -1.63
N ASN A 74 -8.89 3.91 -0.40
CA ASN A 74 -9.22 4.67 0.81
C ASN A 74 -8.18 5.75 1.13
N PHE A 75 -8.66 6.84 1.70
CA PHE A 75 -7.84 7.88 2.30
C PHE A 75 -8.08 7.92 3.79
N VAL A 76 -7.00 7.92 4.57
CA VAL A 76 -7.03 7.82 6.03
C VAL A 76 -6.04 8.78 6.65
N THR A 77 -6.37 9.26 7.85
CA THR A 77 -5.43 9.94 8.73
C THR A 77 -4.49 8.93 9.41
N GLN A 78 -3.36 9.39 9.95
CA GLN A 78 -2.44 8.52 10.70
C GLN A 78 -3.10 7.83 11.90
N LYS A 79 -4.04 8.51 12.58
CA LYS A 79 -4.78 7.93 13.71
C LYS A 79 -5.75 6.83 13.29
N GLU A 80 -6.27 6.89 12.07
CA GLU A 80 -7.15 5.86 11.52
C GLU A 80 -6.34 4.66 11.02
N HIS A 81 -5.20 4.92 10.36
CA HIS A 81 -4.29 3.88 9.87
C HIS A 81 -3.92 2.86 10.94
N SER A 82 -3.52 3.32 12.13
CA SER A 82 -3.12 2.44 13.25
C SER A 82 -4.25 1.61 13.86
N ARG A 83 -5.50 1.88 13.50
CA ARG A 83 -6.68 1.18 14.02
C ARG A 83 -7.28 0.20 13.01
N LEU A 84 -6.73 0.12 11.80
CA LEU A 84 -7.17 -0.79 10.75
C LEU A 84 -6.44 -2.12 10.86
N ASN A 85 -7.16 -3.23 10.67
CA ASN A 85 -6.52 -4.48 10.33
C ASN A 85 -6.34 -4.51 8.80
N LEU A 86 -5.08 -4.62 8.35
CA LEU A 86 -4.71 -4.66 6.93
C LEU A 86 -4.10 -6.01 6.55
N GLU A 87 -4.30 -7.03 7.39
CA GLU A 87 -3.92 -8.40 7.08
C GLU A 87 -4.67 -8.88 5.82
N ILE A 88 -3.92 -9.56 4.95
CA ILE A 88 -4.43 -10.04 3.66
C ILE A 88 -4.29 -11.55 3.68
N GLU A 89 -5.43 -12.23 3.74
CA GLU A 89 -5.49 -13.69 3.71
C GLU A 89 -5.47 -14.23 2.28
N ILE A 90 -6.12 -13.52 1.36
CA ILE A 90 -6.27 -13.92 -0.04
C ILE A 90 -5.80 -12.76 -0.94
N PHE A 91 -4.87 -13.06 -1.84
CA PHE A 91 -4.36 -12.13 -2.83
C PHE A 91 -5.13 -12.28 -4.15
N ASP A 92 -6.37 -11.81 -4.17
CA ASP A 92 -7.29 -11.87 -5.33
C ASP A 92 -7.26 -10.61 -6.22
N PHE A 93 -6.16 -9.85 -6.16
CA PHE A 93 -5.97 -8.60 -6.88
C PHE A 93 -4.68 -8.61 -7.71
N SER A 94 -4.60 -7.74 -8.71
CA SER A 94 -3.43 -7.63 -9.58
C SER A 94 -2.22 -7.09 -8.82
N ILE A 95 -1.04 -7.69 -9.04
CA ILE A 95 0.25 -7.21 -8.55
C ILE A 95 1.10 -6.86 -9.77
N PHE A 96 1.55 -5.60 -9.84
CA PHE A 96 2.35 -5.09 -10.94
C PHE A 96 3.83 -4.99 -10.58
N GLU A 97 4.67 -5.19 -11.58
CA GLU A 97 6.10 -4.91 -11.52
C GLU A 97 6.38 -3.77 -12.52
N PHE A 98 6.93 -2.66 -12.03
CA PHE A 98 7.21 -1.48 -12.85
C PHE A 98 8.67 -1.46 -13.29
N ASP A 99 8.95 -0.71 -14.35
CA ASP A 99 10.32 -0.36 -14.70
C ASP A 99 10.82 0.79 -13.80
N TYR A 100 11.64 0.46 -12.81
CA TYR A 100 12.19 1.42 -11.85
C TYR A 100 13.27 2.35 -12.42
N ASN A 101 13.68 2.18 -13.68
CA ASN A 101 14.56 3.12 -14.36
C ASN A 101 13.83 4.42 -14.77
N HIS A 102 12.49 4.40 -14.73
CA HIS A 102 11.65 5.54 -15.06
C HIS A 102 10.93 6.07 -13.83
N LYS A 103 10.50 7.33 -13.89
CA LYS A 103 9.66 7.91 -12.85
C LYS A 103 8.30 7.21 -12.84
N ILE A 104 7.91 6.69 -11.68
CA ILE A 104 6.62 6.04 -11.47
C ILE A 104 5.68 7.02 -10.77
N ASP A 105 4.51 7.25 -11.35
CA ASP A 105 3.44 8.09 -10.77
C ASP A 105 2.18 7.25 -10.53
N ILE A 106 2.01 6.82 -9.28
CA ILE A 106 0.92 5.91 -8.93
C ILE A 106 -0.44 6.59 -8.92
N GLU A 107 -0.53 7.88 -8.59
CA GLU A 107 -1.81 8.57 -8.66
C GLU A 107 -2.28 8.74 -10.10
N ASP A 108 -1.36 8.92 -11.06
CA ASP A 108 -1.70 8.92 -12.48
C ASP A 108 -2.13 7.53 -12.99
N VAL A 109 -1.45 6.45 -12.55
CA VAL A 109 -1.86 5.07 -12.85
C VAL A 109 -3.28 4.81 -12.33
N ILE A 110 -3.59 5.18 -11.08
CA ILE A 110 -4.93 5.01 -10.49
C ILE A 110 -6.00 5.75 -11.30
N LYS A 111 -5.71 6.97 -11.78
CA LYS A 111 -6.65 7.72 -12.64
C LYS A 111 -6.92 6.99 -13.94
N ARG A 112 -5.89 6.47 -14.60
CA ARG A 112 -6.02 5.73 -15.87
C ARG A 112 -6.78 4.42 -15.72
N MET A 113 -6.72 3.76 -14.56
CA MET A 113 -7.47 2.52 -14.30
C MET A 113 -8.97 2.74 -14.04
N LYS A 114 -9.37 3.96 -13.65
CA LYS A 114 -10.78 4.28 -13.35
C LYS A 114 -11.55 4.79 -14.57
N ASN A 115 -10.85 5.13 -15.65
CA ASN A 115 -11.40 5.55 -16.93
C ASN A 115 -11.50 4.36 -17.88
#